data_AF-L9ZAB0-F1
#
_entry.id   AF-L9ZAB0-F1
#
_cell.length_a   1.000
_cell.length_b   1.000
_cell.length_c   1.000
_cell.angle_alpha   90.00
_cell.angle_beta   90.00
_cell.angle_gamma   90.00
#
_symmetry.space_group_name_H-M   'P 1'
#
loop_
_entity.id
_entity.type
_entity.pdbx_description
1 polymer ?
#
loop_
_entity_poly.entity_id
_entity_poly.type
_entity_poly.pdbx_seq_one_letter_code
_entity_poly.pdbx_strand_id
1 'polypeptide(L)'
;MATRVDFSREFRYCLETGIDPTPANELSTLRLSVPVTETSNDTYGEVSAAGDTVTDSPTDILTAVEGALEAHDPDVLVCSTSEIVQILHEMATDADVGDFSLSRWPDVDYQQLASRSTYSSYGRVGHSPVRYNVPGRAIIDESNTFFYGETNC
;
A
#
# COMPACT_ATOMS: atom_id res chain seq x y z
N MET A 1 19.87 30.15 -12.91
CA MET A 1 19.19 29.07 -13.65
C MET A 1 19.22 27.85 -12.74
N ALA A 2 18.13 27.60 -11.99
CA ALA A 2 18.07 26.52 -11.00
C ALA A 2 17.69 25.22 -11.71
N THR A 3 18.52 24.19 -11.59
CA THR A 3 18.24 22.86 -12.14
C THR A 3 17.11 22.21 -11.33
N ARG A 4 15.98 22.03 -11.99
CA ARG A 4 14.74 21.44 -11.48
C ARG A 4 14.89 19.90 -11.34
N VAL A 5 15.78 19.46 -10.44
CA VAL A 5 16.29 18.07 -10.42
C VAL A 5 15.46 17.09 -9.59
N ASP A 6 14.49 17.55 -8.80
CA ASP A 6 13.81 16.70 -7.79
C ASP A 6 12.44 16.15 -8.21
N PHE A 7 12.10 16.13 -9.50
CA PHE A 7 10.83 15.56 -9.96
C PHE A 7 10.98 14.16 -10.54
N SER A 8 10.07 13.27 -10.16
CA SER A 8 9.88 11.98 -10.82
C SER A 8 9.61 12.20 -12.31
N ARG A 9 9.91 11.19 -13.15
CA ARG A 9 9.76 11.32 -14.61
C ARG A 9 8.30 11.57 -14.99
N GLU A 10 7.39 10.95 -14.27
CA GLU A 10 5.94 11.03 -14.43
C GLU A 10 5.42 12.42 -14.08
N PHE A 11 5.89 12.99 -12.95
CA PHE A 11 5.52 14.36 -12.57
C PHE A 11 6.08 15.38 -13.56
N ARG A 12 7.33 15.19 -14.01
CA ARG A 12 7.94 16.06 -15.01
C ARG A 12 7.15 16.02 -16.32
N TYR A 13 6.73 14.83 -16.76
CA TYR A 13 5.90 14.69 -17.96
C TYR A 13 4.61 15.51 -17.84
N CYS A 14 3.81 15.30 -16.79
CA CYS A 14 2.56 16.03 -16.58
C CYS A 14 2.77 17.55 -16.58
N LEU A 15 3.84 18.01 -15.93
CA LEU A 15 4.17 19.42 -15.82
C LEU A 15 4.64 20.04 -17.14
N GLU A 16 5.45 19.31 -17.93
CA GLU A 16 5.95 19.78 -19.22
C GLU A 16 4.88 19.75 -20.30
N THR A 17 3.96 18.80 -20.25
CA THR A 17 2.88 18.65 -21.23
C THR A 17 1.58 19.35 -20.81
N GLY A 18 1.53 19.94 -19.62
CA GLY A 18 0.31 20.59 -19.09
C GLY A 18 -0.86 19.62 -18.90
N ILE A 19 -0.57 18.36 -18.58
CA ILE A 19 -1.59 17.32 -18.33
C ILE A 19 -1.96 17.37 -16.85
N ASP A 20 -3.26 17.46 -16.57
CA ASP A 20 -3.80 17.26 -15.24
C ASP A 20 -3.89 15.76 -14.95
N PRO A 21 -3.14 15.24 -13.94
CA PRO A 21 -3.18 13.83 -13.58
C PRO A 21 -4.41 13.46 -12.74
N THR A 22 -5.31 14.41 -12.45
CA THR A 22 -6.51 14.16 -11.67
C THR A 22 -7.41 13.15 -12.39
N PRO A 23 -7.77 12.03 -11.74
CA PRO A 23 -8.69 11.05 -12.30
C PRO A 23 -10.02 11.71 -12.69
N ALA A 24 -10.55 11.36 -13.85
CA ALA A 24 -11.83 11.89 -14.33
C ALA A 24 -13.06 11.27 -13.61
N ASN A 25 -12.85 10.14 -12.92
CA ASN A 25 -13.89 9.38 -12.23
C ASN A 25 -13.68 9.44 -10.71
N GLU A 26 -14.74 9.15 -9.96
CA GLU A 26 -14.63 8.91 -8.52
C GLU A 26 -13.76 7.67 -8.27
N LEU A 27 -12.87 7.78 -7.28
CA LEU A 27 -11.93 6.71 -6.93
C LEU A 27 -12.62 5.65 -6.08
N SER A 28 -12.47 4.38 -6.48
CA SER A 28 -12.87 3.24 -5.66
C SER A 28 -11.77 2.90 -4.65
N THR A 29 -12.17 2.46 -3.45
CA THR A 29 -11.25 2.10 -2.38
C THR A 29 -11.50 0.67 -1.93
N LEU A 30 -10.44 -0.03 -1.56
CA LEU A 30 -10.51 -1.30 -0.83
C LEU A 30 -9.61 -1.19 0.39
N ARG A 31 -10.16 -1.55 1.54
CA ARG A 31 -9.41 -1.57 2.79
C ARG A 31 -8.77 -2.93 3.01
N LEU A 32 -7.48 -2.93 3.29
CA LEU A 32 -6.72 -4.08 3.77
C LEU A 32 -6.29 -3.79 5.20
N SER A 33 -6.61 -4.66 6.14
CA SER A 33 -6.31 -4.42 7.54
C SER A 33 -5.90 -5.70 8.25
N VAL A 34 -4.90 -5.58 9.12
CA VAL A 34 -4.45 -6.65 10.02
C VAL A 34 -4.66 -6.21 11.46
N PRO A 35 -4.92 -7.14 12.39
CA PRO A 35 -4.96 -6.81 13.81
C PRO A 35 -3.67 -6.13 14.26
N VAL A 36 -3.78 -5.20 15.22
CA VAL A 36 -2.61 -4.48 15.77
C VAL A 36 -1.59 -5.47 16.38
N THR A 37 -2.07 -6.59 16.91
CA THR A 37 -1.23 -7.67 17.45
C THR A 37 -0.36 -8.35 16.38
N GLU A 38 -0.73 -8.25 15.11
CA GLU A 38 0.00 -8.86 13.99
C GLU A 38 0.78 -7.84 13.15
N THR A 39 0.63 -6.55 13.42
CA THR A 39 1.26 -5.47 12.64
C THR A 39 2.80 -5.52 12.63
N SER A 40 3.43 -6.26 13.55
CA SER A 40 4.89 -6.45 13.60
C SER A 40 5.33 -7.90 13.38
N ASN A 41 4.44 -8.76 12.91
CA ASN A 41 4.76 -10.15 12.59
C ASN A 41 5.27 -10.26 11.15
N ASP A 42 6.12 -11.25 10.91
CA ASP A 42 6.62 -11.59 9.57
C ASP A 42 5.61 -12.45 8.76
N THR A 43 4.44 -12.74 9.33
CA THR A 43 3.35 -13.50 8.70
C THR A 43 2.04 -13.13 9.39
N TYR A 44 0.96 -13.04 8.62
CA TYR A 44 -0.38 -12.81 9.15
C TYR A 44 -1.14 -14.12 9.33
N GLY A 45 -1.77 -14.27 10.49
CA GLY A 45 -2.80 -15.27 10.76
C GLY A 45 -4.20 -14.73 10.55
N GLU A 46 -4.37 -13.40 10.46
CA GLU A 46 -5.65 -12.76 10.20
C GLU A 46 -5.49 -11.54 9.29
N VAL A 47 -6.29 -11.47 8.23
CA VAL A 47 -6.39 -10.31 7.33
C VAL A 47 -7.86 -10.00 7.06
N SER A 48 -8.22 -8.72 7.11
CA SER A 48 -9.51 -8.21 6.63
C SER A 48 -9.33 -7.54 5.28
N ALA A 49 -10.09 -8.00 4.28
CA ALA A 49 -10.14 -7.43 2.93
C ALA A 49 -11.57 -7.01 2.62
N ALA A 50 -11.77 -5.73 2.26
CA ALA A 50 -13.10 -5.15 2.01
C ALA A 50 -14.12 -5.31 3.18
N GLY A 51 -13.63 -5.54 4.40
CA GLY A 51 -14.46 -5.73 5.60
C GLY A 51 -14.74 -7.20 5.93
N ASP A 52 -14.37 -8.14 5.05
CA ASP A 52 -14.44 -9.58 5.31
C ASP A 52 -13.12 -10.05 5.93
N THR A 53 -13.20 -10.67 7.10
CA THR A 53 -12.03 -11.18 7.84
C THR A 53 -11.80 -12.66 7.56
N VAL A 54 -10.54 -13.01 7.27
CA VAL A 54 -10.08 -14.38 7.04
C VAL A 54 -8.99 -14.72 8.05
N THR A 55 -9.11 -15.88 8.69
CA THR A 55 -8.22 -16.35 9.78
C THR A 55 -7.63 -17.75 9.50
N ASP A 56 -7.60 -18.16 8.24
CA ASP A 56 -7.27 -19.53 7.83
C ASP A 56 -5.78 -19.67 7.45
N SER A 57 -5.45 -20.56 6.51
CA SER A 57 -4.07 -20.75 6.07
C SER A 57 -3.54 -19.52 5.32
N PRO A 58 -2.21 -19.31 5.23
CA PRO A 58 -1.63 -18.26 4.39
C PRO A 58 -2.18 -18.27 2.96
N THR A 59 -2.39 -19.46 2.38
CA THR A 59 -2.97 -19.60 1.03
C THR A 59 -4.42 -19.12 0.96
N ASP A 60 -5.24 -19.40 1.98
CA ASP A 60 -6.63 -18.92 2.04
C ASP A 60 -6.69 -17.40 2.19
N ILE A 61 -5.78 -16.83 3.01
CA ILE A 61 -5.63 -15.38 3.16
C ILE A 61 -5.27 -14.72 1.83
N LEU A 62 -4.24 -15.24 1.13
CA LEU A 62 -3.81 -14.71 -0.17
C LEU A 62 -4.94 -14.80 -1.20
N THR A 63 -5.61 -15.96 -1.27
CA THR A 63 -6.75 -16.19 -2.17
C THR A 63 -7.90 -15.22 -1.89
N ALA A 64 -8.19 -14.95 -0.61
CA ALA A 64 -9.24 -14.02 -0.23
C ALA A 64 -8.89 -12.58 -0.60
N VAL A 65 -7.64 -12.16 -0.40
CA VAL A 65 -7.17 -10.83 -0.80
C VAL A 65 -7.25 -10.66 -2.32
N GLU A 66 -6.76 -11.63 -3.09
CA GLU A 66 -6.86 -11.60 -4.56
C GLU A 66 -8.31 -11.59 -5.02
N GLY A 67 -9.15 -12.47 -4.47
CA GLY A 67 -10.58 -12.51 -4.78
C GLY A 67 -11.27 -11.16 -4.49
N ALA A 68 -10.90 -10.48 -3.40
CA ALA A 68 -11.42 -9.16 -3.10
C ALA A 68 -10.94 -8.10 -4.09
N LEU A 69 -9.67 -8.14 -4.50
CA LEU A 69 -9.11 -7.23 -5.51
C LEU A 69 -9.73 -7.43 -6.89
N GLU A 70 -9.93 -8.67 -7.32
CA GLU A 70 -10.58 -9.00 -8.59
C GLU A 70 -12.05 -8.58 -8.60
N ALA A 71 -12.75 -8.80 -7.48
CA ALA A 71 -14.17 -8.47 -7.37
C ALA A 71 -14.44 -6.95 -7.38
N HIS A 72 -13.54 -6.15 -6.79
CA HIS A 72 -13.76 -4.71 -6.61
C HIS A 72 -12.93 -3.82 -7.53
N ASP A 73 -11.84 -4.33 -8.10
CA ASP A 73 -10.82 -3.61 -8.87
C ASP A 73 -10.53 -2.17 -8.35
N PRO A 74 -10.06 -2.02 -7.09
CA PRO A 74 -9.95 -0.73 -6.44
C PRO A 74 -8.86 0.16 -7.04
N ASP A 75 -9.12 1.47 -7.17
CA ASP A 75 -8.09 2.43 -7.53
C ASP A 75 -7.13 2.73 -6.38
N VAL A 76 -7.60 2.57 -5.13
CA VAL A 76 -6.84 2.88 -3.92
C VAL A 76 -6.90 1.73 -2.92
N LEU A 77 -5.74 1.27 -2.47
CA LEU A 77 -5.59 0.37 -1.34
C LEU A 77 -5.39 1.20 -0.06
N VAL A 78 -6.35 1.09 0.86
CA VAL A 78 -6.27 1.72 2.18
C VAL A 78 -5.76 0.66 3.16
N CYS A 79 -4.50 0.76 3.54
CA CYS A 79 -3.82 -0.23 4.35
C CYS A 79 -3.71 0.24 5.80
N SER A 80 -3.97 -0.65 6.77
CA SER A 80 -3.73 -0.36 8.20
C SER A 80 -2.25 -0.09 8.49
N THR A 81 -1.37 -0.77 7.77
CA THR A 81 0.08 -0.52 7.65
C THR A 81 0.50 -0.81 6.21
N SER A 82 1.39 -0.02 5.63
CA SER A 82 1.92 -0.31 4.29
C SER A 82 2.81 -1.56 4.24
N GLU A 83 3.29 -2.07 5.38
CA GLU A 83 4.06 -3.33 5.46
C GLU A 83 3.27 -4.55 4.97
N ILE A 84 1.93 -4.47 4.97
CA ILE A 84 1.05 -5.51 4.45
C ILE A 84 1.38 -5.89 3.00
N VAL A 85 1.86 -4.93 2.20
CA VAL A 85 2.26 -5.17 0.81
C VAL A 85 3.41 -6.16 0.75
N GLN A 86 4.48 -5.91 1.51
CA GLN A 86 5.65 -6.79 1.52
C GLN A 86 5.31 -8.15 2.14
N ILE A 87 4.65 -8.17 3.30
CA ILE A 87 4.40 -9.41 4.04
C ILE A 87 3.48 -10.35 3.25
N LEU A 88 2.47 -9.85 2.53
CA LEU A 88 1.65 -10.71 1.67
C LEU A 88 2.46 -11.33 0.52
N HIS A 89 3.38 -10.58 -0.11
CA HIS A 89 4.28 -11.14 -1.13
C HIS A 89 5.27 -12.17 -0.55
N GLU A 90 5.76 -11.96 0.68
CA GLU A 90 6.59 -12.93 1.40
C GLU A 90 5.80 -14.20 1.72
N MET A 91 4.57 -14.08 2.23
CA MET A 91 3.66 -15.19 2.47
C MET A 91 3.37 -15.98 1.20
N ALA A 92 3.18 -15.31 0.06
CA ALA A 92 2.99 -15.98 -1.22
C ALA A 92 4.22 -16.78 -1.66
N THR A 93 5.41 -16.21 -1.46
CA THR A 93 6.68 -16.90 -1.73
C THR A 93 6.84 -18.14 -0.85
N ASP A 94 6.57 -18.01 0.45
CA ASP A 94 6.71 -19.10 1.42
C ASP A 94 5.67 -20.22 1.22
N ALA A 95 4.48 -19.87 0.74
CA ALA A 95 3.40 -20.80 0.43
C ALA A 95 3.44 -21.37 -1.01
N ASP A 96 4.45 -21.00 -1.82
CA ASP A 96 4.59 -21.39 -3.23
C ASP A 96 3.39 -20.97 -4.12
N VAL A 97 2.82 -19.79 -3.83
CA VAL A 97 1.74 -19.16 -4.61
C VAL A 97 2.38 -18.25 -5.67
N GLY A 98 2.63 -18.80 -6.85
CA GLY A 98 3.46 -18.17 -7.89
C GLY A 98 2.85 -16.97 -8.64
N ASP A 99 1.53 -16.77 -8.55
CA ASP A 99 0.81 -15.73 -9.32
C ASP A 99 0.27 -14.58 -8.45
N PHE A 100 0.62 -14.55 -7.16
CA PHE A 100 0.08 -13.55 -6.23
C PHE A 100 0.51 -12.13 -6.62
N SER A 101 -0.46 -11.22 -6.84
CA SER A 101 -0.16 -9.82 -7.09
C SER A 101 -1.21 -8.85 -6.55
N LEU A 102 -0.74 -7.77 -5.92
CA LEU A 102 -1.59 -6.63 -5.57
C LEU A 102 -1.75 -5.64 -6.74
N SER A 103 -0.88 -5.72 -7.74
CA SER A 103 -0.85 -4.83 -8.89
C SER A 103 -2.06 -5.01 -9.79
N ARG A 104 -2.47 -3.94 -10.47
CA ARG A 104 -3.47 -4.04 -11.55
C ARG A 104 -2.86 -4.60 -12.83
N TRP A 105 -1.54 -4.53 -12.99
CA TRP A 105 -0.84 -5.00 -14.17
C TRP A 105 -0.25 -6.38 -13.93
N PRO A 106 -0.51 -7.35 -14.84
CA PRO A 106 0.10 -8.67 -14.74
C PRO A 106 1.61 -8.56 -14.89
N ASP A 107 2.34 -9.47 -14.24
CA ASP A 107 3.80 -9.57 -14.32
C ASP A 107 4.57 -8.33 -13.82
N VAL A 108 3.92 -7.44 -13.06
CA VAL A 108 4.56 -6.29 -12.44
C VAL A 108 4.39 -6.35 -10.93
N ASP A 109 5.49 -6.60 -10.22
CA ASP A 109 5.52 -6.58 -8.77
C ASP A 109 5.39 -5.17 -8.18
N TYR A 110 5.14 -5.14 -6.88
CA TYR A 110 5.24 -3.92 -6.09
C TYR A 110 6.67 -3.36 -6.10
N GLN A 111 6.79 -2.06 -5.89
CA GLN A 111 8.08 -1.37 -5.81
C GLN A 111 8.25 -0.70 -4.45
N GLN A 112 9.37 -1.00 -3.76
CA GLN A 112 9.77 -0.25 -2.56
C GLN A 112 10.40 1.09 -2.98
N LEU A 113 9.76 2.19 -2.63
CA LEU A 113 10.20 3.57 -2.96
C LEU A 113 11.18 4.14 -1.94
N ALA A 114 11.05 3.77 -0.67
CA ALA A 114 11.95 4.22 0.39
C ALA A 114 11.96 3.20 1.53
N SER A 115 13.15 2.81 1.98
CA SER A 115 13.31 1.96 3.17
C SER A 115 13.10 2.75 4.46
N ARG A 116 12.82 2.04 5.55
CA ARG A 116 12.59 2.63 6.88
C ARG A 116 13.76 3.53 7.27
N SER A 117 13.48 4.80 7.56
CA SER A 117 14.52 5.74 7.98
C SER A 117 14.11 6.45 9.26
N THR A 118 15.03 6.53 10.20
CA THR A 118 14.87 7.38 11.38
C THR A 118 15.44 8.76 11.03
N TYR A 119 14.61 9.79 10.99
CA TYR A 119 15.07 11.15 10.79
C TYR A 119 14.93 11.96 12.08
N SER A 120 16.00 12.64 12.48
CA SER A 120 15.98 13.58 13.59
C SER A 120 15.99 15.00 13.05
N SER A 121 14.94 15.77 13.33
CA SER A 121 14.96 17.22 13.14
C SER A 121 14.49 17.94 14.39
N TYR A 122 15.24 18.97 14.80
CA TYR A 122 14.91 19.85 15.93
C TYR A 122 14.45 19.13 17.20
N GLY A 123 15.16 18.07 17.61
CA GLY A 123 14.89 17.34 18.85
C GLY A 123 13.68 16.39 18.82
N ARG A 124 13.00 16.23 17.68
CA ARG A 124 11.92 15.25 17.49
C ARG A 124 12.42 14.12 16.58
N VAL A 125 12.43 12.89 17.08
CA VAL A 125 12.73 11.70 16.30
C VAL A 125 11.46 11.32 15.54
N GLY A 126 11.50 11.40 14.21
CA GLY A 126 10.45 10.91 13.33
C GLY A 126 10.87 9.58 12.71
N HIS A 127 10.00 8.58 12.79
CA HIS A 127 10.14 7.36 11.99
C HIS A 127 9.48 7.61 10.63
N SER A 128 10.26 7.53 9.55
CA SER A 128 9.71 7.46 8.21
C SER A 128 9.42 5.99 7.91
N PRO A 129 8.15 5.65 7.64
CA PRO A 129 7.75 4.29 7.27
C PRO A 129 8.38 3.87 5.94
N VAL A 130 8.34 2.56 5.67
CA VAL A 130 8.62 2.08 4.32
C VAL A 130 7.53 2.60 3.39
N ARG A 131 7.89 3.02 2.18
CA ARG A 131 6.92 3.43 1.15
C ARG A 131 6.93 2.42 0.03
N TYR A 132 5.76 1.91 -0.32
CA TYR A 132 5.58 1.00 -1.44
C TYR A 132 4.72 1.65 -2.53
N ASN A 133 4.89 1.18 -3.75
CA ASN A 133 4.09 1.50 -4.91
C ASN A 133 3.53 0.20 -5.47
N VAL A 134 2.24 0.17 -5.77
CA VAL A 134 1.55 -0.98 -6.38
C VAL A 134 1.08 -0.52 -7.76
N PRO A 135 1.76 -0.92 -8.84
CA PRO A 135 1.44 -0.48 -10.19
C PRO A 135 -0.06 -0.57 -10.53
N GLY A 136 -0.62 0.58 -10.94
CA GLY A 136 -2.03 0.73 -11.28
C GLY A 136 -2.98 0.95 -10.10
N ARG A 137 -2.47 1.03 -8.87
CA ARG A 137 -3.24 1.38 -7.65
C ARG A 137 -2.48 2.40 -6.78
N ALA A 138 -3.20 3.30 -6.14
CA ALA A 138 -2.63 4.16 -5.10
C ALA A 138 -2.63 3.44 -3.75
N ILE A 139 -1.68 3.76 -2.87
CA ILE A 139 -1.65 3.25 -1.49
C ILE A 139 -1.86 4.41 -0.52
N ILE A 140 -2.79 4.23 0.41
CA ILE A 140 -2.94 5.06 1.61
C ILE A 140 -2.54 4.22 2.82
N ASP A 141 -1.62 4.72 3.62
CA ASP A 141 -1.17 4.08 4.84
C ASP A 141 -1.75 4.78 6.07
N GLU A 142 -2.69 4.12 6.74
CA GLU A 142 -3.36 4.66 7.92
C GLU A 142 -2.42 4.76 9.13
N SER A 143 -1.39 3.91 9.26
CA SER A 143 -0.44 4.01 10.38
C SER A 143 0.40 5.29 10.32
N ASN A 144 0.53 5.88 9.14
CA ASN A 144 1.30 7.10 8.88
C ASN A 144 0.43 8.34 8.76
N THR A 145 -0.89 8.18 8.87
CA THR A 145 -1.83 9.27 8.93
C THR A 145 -1.90 9.76 10.37
N PHE A 146 -1.00 10.67 10.76
CA PHE A 146 -1.02 11.37 12.07
C PHE A 146 -2.28 12.24 12.29
N PHE A 147 -3.33 12.10 11.47
CA PHE A 147 -4.58 12.83 11.52
C PHE A 147 -5.77 11.95 11.14
N TYR A 148 -6.04 10.90 11.92
CA TYR A 148 -7.37 10.28 11.96
C TYR A 148 -7.78 10.07 13.41
N GLY A 149 -8.23 11.15 14.07
CA GLY A 149 -8.60 11.10 15.49
C GLY A 149 -9.02 12.39 16.20
N GLU A 150 -8.97 13.58 15.59
CA GLU A 150 -9.45 14.81 16.24
C GLU A 150 -10.35 15.64 15.32
N THR A 151 -11.57 15.16 15.08
CA THR A 151 -12.77 16.01 15.03
C THR A 151 -13.97 15.15 15.42
N ASN A 152 -14.02 14.78 16.69
CA ASN A 152 -15.28 14.48 17.38
C ASN A 152 -15.08 14.80 18.84
N CYS A 153 -15.34 16.06 19.17
CA CYS A 153 -15.87 16.63 20.42
C CYS A 153 -15.95 18.16 20.23
#